data_AF-A0A8J4T8H5-F1
#
_entry.id   AF-A0A8J4T8H5-F1
#
_cell.length_a   1.000
_cell.length_b   1.000
_cell.length_c   1.000
_cell.angle_alpha   90.00
_cell.angle_beta   90.00
_cell.angle_gamma   90.00
#
_symmetry.space_group_name_H-M   'P 1'
#
loop_
_entity.id
_entity.type
_entity.pdbx_description
1 polymer ?
#
loop_
_entity_poly.entity_id
_entity_poly.type
_entity_poly.pdbx_seq_one_letter_code
_entity_poly.pdbx_strand_id
1 'polypeptide(L)'
;LEYSTDSLSSSRESSSGSLSSSFSSSPSCGKAFTVDSDWANNFKIPWQKFPEELIQCFERTKRPSPRLRRDMIRIVVSEMMKSCDSPSKQSSTAIAKKKVAKYPASLQDVIEGDIVGSGYYSLVKQIQNRIENVKRPSMPKIRKRNRTEDSDTEEIPAEQKAAVQDTYGCVNWELKFMPLNETKESQLDKQERMKIISKTTVDPEEVNNLLKATYFSQRKDINNGASIKQLCENWPFLFQEVGMCAHFKQLTGIYLKEMLLKSLDKKGQRLLNFLKTPGAEKKKKALQTAAKLEVVRAQIEGCCEDLKDVVLLLLAYFDEKEEIMFHYVEDSCLVEDVEVDNRYQQRPASLSV
;
A
#
# COMPACT_ATOMS: atom_id res chain seq x y z
N LEU A 1 57.53 -42.72 9.41
CA LEU A 1 57.37 -44.02 8.74
C LEU A 1 56.00 -43.98 8.10
N GLU A 2 55.90 -43.36 6.91
CA GLU A 2 56.04 -44.02 5.58
C GLU A 2 54.72 -44.72 5.22
N TYR A 3 54.06 -44.46 4.08
CA TYR A 3 54.45 -44.70 2.68
C TYR A 3 53.45 -43.87 1.79
N SER A 4 53.81 -43.13 0.72
CA SER A 4 54.27 -43.54 -0.64
C SER A 4 53.34 -44.63 -1.25
N THR A 5 52.87 -44.66 -2.49
CA THR A 5 53.14 -44.12 -3.85
C THR A 5 51.89 -44.54 -4.69
N ASP A 6 51.52 -44.04 -5.87
CA ASP A 6 52.25 -44.20 -7.12
C ASP A 6 51.64 -43.41 -8.29
N SER A 7 52.58 -42.86 -9.05
CA SER A 7 52.67 -42.47 -10.45
C SER A 7 52.01 -43.41 -11.48
N LEU A 8 51.59 -42.88 -12.64
CA LEU A 8 52.24 -43.25 -13.92
C LEU A 8 51.89 -42.27 -15.08
N SER A 9 52.94 -41.95 -15.82
CA SER A 9 53.03 -41.08 -17.00
C SER A 9 52.88 -41.84 -18.32
N SER A 10 52.54 -41.15 -19.42
CA SER A 10 53.08 -41.43 -20.76
C SER A 10 52.87 -40.21 -21.67
N SER A 11 53.93 -39.45 -21.99
CA SER A 11 54.70 -39.42 -23.27
C SER A 11 54.04 -38.52 -24.36
N ARG A 12 54.64 -37.36 -24.68
CA ARG A 12 55.51 -37.06 -25.87
C ARG A 12 54.74 -37.14 -27.20
N GLU A 13 54.85 -36.28 -28.20
CA GLU A 13 55.66 -35.12 -28.59
C GLU A 13 55.10 -34.64 -29.95
N SER A 14 55.28 -33.36 -30.30
CA SER A 14 55.50 -32.83 -31.68
C SER A 14 54.42 -33.05 -32.77
N SER A 15 54.13 -32.19 -33.74
CA SER A 15 54.60 -30.88 -34.19
C SER A 15 53.75 -30.48 -35.42
N SER A 16 53.51 -29.18 -35.60
CA SER A 16 53.42 -28.43 -36.86
C SER A 16 52.55 -28.90 -38.05
N GLY A 17 51.72 -27.99 -38.57
CA GLY A 17 51.56 -27.83 -40.02
C GLY A 17 50.13 -27.68 -40.56
N SER A 18 49.71 -26.42 -40.72
CA SER A 18 48.93 -25.82 -41.83
C SER A 18 47.98 -26.66 -42.70
N LEU A 19 46.70 -26.25 -42.82
CA LEU A 19 46.06 -25.72 -44.05
C LEU A 19 44.52 -25.66 -43.93
N SER A 20 43.99 -24.46 -44.20
CA SER A 20 42.68 -24.07 -44.77
C SER A 20 41.57 -25.11 -45.06
N SER A 21 40.34 -24.79 -44.59
CA SER A 21 39.06 -24.71 -45.35
C SER A 21 37.90 -24.66 -44.33
N SER A 22 37.15 -23.57 -44.22
CA SER A 22 35.92 -23.23 -44.95
C SER A 22 34.69 -23.25 -44.05
N PHE A 23 34.17 -22.04 -43.83
CA PHE A 23 32.83 -21.59 -43.46
C PHE A 23 31.69 -22.62 -43.30
N SER A 24 30.96 -22.53 -42.17
CA SER A 24 29.55 -22.09 -42.19
C SER A 24 28.97 -21.85 -40.78
N SER A 25 28.68 -20.57 -40.52
CA SER A 25 27.42 -20.03 -39.99
C SER A 25 26.84 -20.53 -38.66
N SER A 26 27.05 -19.79 -37.57
CA SER A 26 26.10 -18.76 -37.10
C SER A 26 26.58 -18.08 -35.81
N PRO A 27 26.28 -16.79 -35.60
CA PRO A 27 27.07 -15.94 -34.73
C PRO A 27 26.53 -15.87 -33.30
N SER A 28 27.44 -16.04 -32.36
CA SER A 28 27.32 -15.48 -31.02
C SER A 28 27.07 -13.97 -31.12
N CYS A 29 26.00 -13.48 -30.49
CA CYS A 29 25.71 -12.05 -30.38
C CYS A 29 26.86 -11.34 -29.63
N GLY A 30 27.72 -10.69 -30.41
CA GLY A 30 28.83 -9.90 -29.93
C GLY A 30 28.38 -8.57 -29.32
N LYS A 31 29.19 -8.10 -28.38
CA LYS A 31 29.14 -6.82 -27.70
C LYS A 31 28.79 -5.68 -28.67
N ALA A 32 27.62 -5.07 -28.48
CA ALA A 32 27.27 -3.82 -29.15
C ALA A 32 28.11 -2.68 -28.55
N PHE A 33 28.99 -2.11 -29.37
CA PHE A 33 29.63 -0.83 -29.10
C PHE A 33 28.58 0.26 -28.92
N THR A 34 28.66 0.96 -27.78
CA THR A 34 27.76 2.04 -27.39
C THR A 34 28.04 3.30 -28.22
N VAL A 35 27.21 3.54 -29.24
CA VAL A 35 27.02 4.89 -29.80
C VAL A 35 26.04 5.62 -28.87
N ASP A 36 26.50 6.06 -27.71
CA ASP A 36 25.71 6.94 -26.84
C ASP A 36 26.65 7.83 -26.02
N SER A 37 26.85 9.10 -26.44
CA SER A 37 27.17 10.22 -25.53
C SER A 37 27.47 11.61 -26.14
N ASP A 38 27.36 11.89 -27.44
CA ASP A 38 27.67 13.26 -27.92
C ASP A 38 26.54 14.28 -27.74
N TRP A 39 25.28 13.85 -27.64
CA TRP A 39 24.17 14.80 -27.54
C TRP A 39 24.17 15.57 -26.21
N ALA A 40 24.54 14.93 -25.09
CA ALA A 40 24.56 15.58 -23.78
C ALA A 40 25.66 16.64 -23.68
N ASN A 41 26.78 16.41 -24.38
CA ASN A 41 27.88 17.37 -24.52
C ASN A 41 27.49 18.56 -25.40
N ASN A 42 26.63 18.36 -26.39
CA ASN A 42 26.10 19.42 -27.25
C ASN A 42 24.80 20.05 -26.74
N PHE A 43 24.18 19.48 -25.70
CA PHE A 43 22.93 19.98 -25.13
C PHE A 43 23.10 21.40 -24.57
N LYS A 44 22.30 22.33 -25.08
CA LYS A 44 22.21 23.72 -24.62
C LYS A 44 21.11 23.83 -23.58
N ILE A 45 21.48 24.23 -22.37
CA ILE A 45 20.51 24.43 -21.28
C ILE A 45 19.56 25.57 -21.68
N PRO A 46 18.23 25.37 -21.61
CA PRO A 46 17.22 26.33 -22.07
C PRO A 46 17.03 27.48 -21.07
N TRP A 47 18.07 28.28 -20.85
CA TRP A 47 18.04 29.40 -19.89
C TRP A 47 16.90 30.38 -20.16
N GLN A 48 16.59 30.63 -21.43
CA GLN A 48 15.50 31.54 -21.85
C GLN A 48 14.09 31.05 -21.50
N LYS A 49 13.93 29.77 -21.16
CA LYS A 49 12.63 29.20 -20.77
C LYS A 49 12.43 29.23 -19.25
N PHE A 50 13.42 29.68 -18.48
CA PHE A 50 13.32 29.73 -17.03
C PHE A 50 12.50 30.94 -16.59
N PRO A 51 11.70 30.82 -15.50
CA PRO A 51 10.99 31.96 -14.94
C PRO A 51 11.96 33.08 -14.58
N GLU A 52 11.54 34.32 -14.80
CA GLU A 52 12.34 35.52 -14.50
C GLU A 52 12.83 35.53 -13.04
N GLU A 53 11.97 35.13 -12.10
CA GLU A 53 12.30 35.00 -10.68
C GLU A 53 13.48 34.04 -10.41
N LEU A 54 13.57 32.95 -11.20
CA LEU A 54 14.66 31.99 -11.09
C LEU A 54 15.98 32.56 -11.65
N ILE A 55 15.92 33.29 -12.77
CA ILE A 55 17.10 33.96 -13.34
C ILE A 55 17.61 35.01 -12.36
N GLN A 56 16.73 35.82 -11.77
CA GLN A 56 17.12 36.80 -10.74
C GLN A 56 17.77 36.16 -9.51
N CYS A 57 17.36 34.95 -9.10
CA CYS A 57 18.07 34.21 -8.04
C CYS A 57 19.50 33.88 -8.44
N PHE A 58 19.73 33.46 -9.68
CA PHE A 58 21.06 33.11 -10.18
C PHE A 58 21.97 34.33 -10.26
N GLU A 59 21.48 35.44 -10.83
CA GLU A 59 22.25 36.68 -10.96
C GLU A 59 22.58 37.30 -9.60
N ARG A 60 21.69 37.13 -8.61
CA ARG A 60 21.92 37.59 -7.22
C ARG A 60 22.70 36.58 -6.36
N THR A 61 23.27 35.53 -6.98
CA THR A 61 24.00 34.45 -6.30
C THR A 61 23.24 33.79 -5.15
N LYS A 62 21.91 33.84 -5.17
CA LYS A 62 21.02 33.24 -4.17
C LYS A 62 20.58 31.86 -4.58
N ARG A 63 20.46 30.96 -3.59
CA ARG A 63 19.91 29.62 -3.79
C ARG A 63 18.41 29.70 -4.08
N PRO A 64 17.91 29.13 -5.20
CA PRO A 64 16.48 29.16 -5.51
C PRO A 64 15.64 28.41 -4.47
N SER A 65 14.39 28.84 -4.30
CA SER A 65 13.42 28.15 -3.45
C SER A 65 13.15 26.71 -3.95
N PRO A 66 12.70 25.78 -3.08
CA PRO A 66 12.41 24.40 -3.49
C PRO A 66 11.41 24.30 -4.65
N ARG A 67 10.45 25.22 -4.74
CA ARG A 67 9.47 25.29 -5.84
C ARG A 67 10.14 25.66 -7.15
N LEU A 68 10.88 26.78 -7.18
CA LEU A 68 11.59 27.25 -8.37
C LEU A 68 12.65 26.22 -8.84
N ARG A 69 13.32 25.55 -7.90
CA ARG A 69 14.25 24.47 -8.22
C ARG A 69 13.55 23.29 -8.91
N ARG A 70 12.35 22.89 -8.47
CA ARG A 70 11.57 21.84 -9.15
C ARG A 70 11.14 22.25 -10.56
N ASP A 71 10.70 23.49 -10.74
CA ASP A 71 10.26 23.98 -12.05
C ASP A 71 11.42 24.07 -13.04
N MET A 72 12.60 24.51 -12.58
CA MET A 72 13.84 24.42 -13.34
C MET A 72 14.13 22.99 -13.82
N ILE A 73 14.01 22.00 -12.93
CA ILE A 73 14.27 20.58 -13.27
C ILE A 73 13.23 20.07 -14.27
N ARG A 74 11.96 20.44 -14.11
CA ARG A 74 10.90 20.07 -15.05
C ARG A 74 11.19 20.59 -16.46
N ILE A 75 11.54 21.87 -16.60
CA ILE A 75 11.84 22.50 -17.91
C ILE A 75 13.05 21.83 -18.55
N VAL A 76 14.13 21.62 -17.80
CA VAL A 76 15.33 20.97 -18.33
C VAL A 76 15.05 19.54 -18.77
N VAL A 77 14.35 18.74 -17.97
CA VAL A 77 14.03 17.36 -18.34
C VAL A 77 13.08 17.31 -19.53
N SER A 78 12.09 18.19 -19.61
CA SER A 78 11.19 18.28 -20.77
C SER A 78 11.94 18.55 -22.07
N GLU A 79 13.00 19.37 -22.05
CA GLU A 79 13.83 19.61 -23.23
C GLU A 79 14.82 18.45 -23.48
N MET A 80 15.36 17.83 -22.43
CA MET A 80 16.20 16.63 -22.58
C MET A 80 15.46 15.47 -23.25
N MET A 81 14.19 15.26 -22.88
CA MET A 81 13.35 14.19 -23.43
C MET A 81 13.01 14.41 -24.91
N LYS A 82 13.13 15.63 -25.44
CA LYS A 82 13.01 15.90 -26.89
C LYS A 82 14.25 15.50 -27.67
N SER A 83 15.42 15.49 -27.01
CA SER A 83 16.70 15.12 -27.62
C SER A 83 17.02 13.64 -27.47
N CYS A 84 16.52 13.00 -26.41
CA CYS A 84 16.74 11.58 -26.13
C CYS A 84 15.55 11.02 -25.33
N ASP A 85 14.92 9.96 -25.84
CA ASP A 85 13.80 9.28 -25.18
C ASP A 85 14.21 8.58 -23.87
N SER A 86 15.51 8.31 -23.70
CA SER A 86 16.07 7.64 -22.53
C SER A 86 17.37 8.27 -22.04
N PRO A 87 17.34 9.50 -21.48
CA PRO A 87 18.57 10.14 -21.02
C PRO A 87 19.23 9.31 -19.91
N SER A 88 20.51 8.98 -20.10
CA SER A 88 21.25 8.14 -19.16
C SER A 88 21.69 8.92 -17.92
N LYS A 89 22.22 8.20 -16.91
CA LYS A 89 22.85 8.80 -15.74
C LYS A 89 24.04 9.69 -16.14
N GLN A 90 24.80 9.28 -17.16
CA GLN A 90 25.95 10.04 -17.65
C GLN A 90 25.49 11.37 -18.27
N SER A 91 24.45 11.34 -19.11
CA SER A 91 23.85 12.56 -19.70
C SER A 91 23.32 13.51 -18.63
N SER A 92 22.63 12.97 -17.61
CA SER A 92 22.13 13.74 -16.46
C SER A 92 23.26 14.41 -15.68
N THR A 93 24.38 13.70 -15.52
CA THR A 93 25.58 14.20 -14.84
C THR A 93 26.26 15.32 -15.64
N ALA A 94 26.42 15.16 -16.95
CA ALA A 94 27.00 16.18 -17.82
C ALA A 94 26.20 17.50 -17.77
N ILE A 95 24.87 17.41 -17.81
CA ILE A 95 23.99 18.59 -17.77
C ILE A 95 24.00 19.24 -16.37
N ALA A 96 24.02 18.45 -15.30
CA ALA A 96 24.14 19.01 -13.95
C ALA A 96 25.47 19.76 -13.76
N LYS A 97 26.59 19.20 -14.25
CA LYS A 97 27.90 19.87 -14.24
C LYS A 97 27.86 21.21 -14.98
N LYS A 98 27.29 21.24 -16.19
CA LYS A 98 27.14 22.49 -16.96
C LYS A 98 26.33 23.56 -16.23
N LYS A 99 25.27 23.17 -15.52
CA LYS A 99 24.44 24.11 -14.74
C LYS A 99 25.19 24.69 -13.54
N VAL A 100 25.87 23.83 -12.78
CA VAL A 100 26.66 24.26 -11.62
C VAL A 100 27.86 25.09 -12.06
N ALA A 101 28.52 24.75 -13.17
CA ALA A 101 29.62 25.55 -13.71
C ALA A 101 29.20 26.98 -14.06
N LYS A 102 27.96 27.19 -14.52
CA LYS A 102 27.45 28.54 -14.83
C LYS A 102 27.07 29.32 -13.56
N TYR A 103 26.44 28.68 -12.58
CA TYR A 103 25.97 29.34 -11.36
C TYR A 103 26.34 28.53 -10.10
N PRO A 104 27.65 28.49 -9.73
CA PRO A 104 28.12 27.65 -8.64
C PRO A 104 27.51 28.07 -7.31
N ALA A 105 27.50 29.38 -7.00
CA ALA A 105 26.97 29.91 -5.74
C ALA A 105 25.48 29.58 -5.49
N SER A 106 24.66 29.49 -6.56
CA SER A 106 23.22 29.24 -6.43
C SER A 106 22.84 27.75 -6.51
N LEU A 107 23.67 26.93 -7.17
CA LEU A 107 23.30 25.56 -7.56
C LEU A 107 24.17 24.47 -6.96
N GLN A 108 25.38 24.80 -6.49
CA GLN A 108 26.30 23.85 -5.87
C GLN A 108 25.77 23.36 -4.52
N ASP A 109 26.02 22.09 -4.22
CA ASP A 109 25.67 21.45 -2.96
C ASP A 109 26.67 21.85 -1.88
N VAL A 110 26.41 22.99 -1.23
CA VAL A 110 27.18 23.48 -0.09
C VAL A 110 26.34 23.36 1.19
N ILE A 111 26.93 22.81 2.25
CA ILE A 111 26.39 22.77 3.62
C ILE A 111 27.47 23.36 4.53
N GLU A 112 27.12 24.40 5.30
CA GLU A 112 28.03 25.04 6.28
C GLU A 112 29.38 25.51 5.71
N GLY A 113 29.43 25.80 4.41
CA GLY A 113 30.65 26.27 3.72
C GLY A 113 31.40 25.16 2.99
N ASP A 114 31.11 23.89 3.29
CA ASP A 114 31.77 22.74 2.66
C ASP A 114 30.99 22.22 1.46
N ILE A 115 31.74 21.84 0.41
CA ILE A 115 31.18 21.20 -0.78
C ILE A 115 30.85 19.74 -0.46
N VAL A 116 29.57 19.40 -0.49
CA VAL A 116 29.10 18.04 -0.20
C VAL A 116 29.22 17.15 -1.43
N GLY A 117 30.01 16.08 -1.29
CA GLY A 117 30.22 15.09 -2.35
C GLY A 117 30.84 15.73 -3.61
N SER A 118 30.21 15.53 -4.76
CA SER A 118 30.68 16.12 -6.03
C SER A 118 30.17 17.55 -6.27
N GLY A 119 29.44 18.16 -5.32
CA GLY A 119 28.88 19.51 -5.43
C GLY A 119 27.69 19.67 -6.40
N TYR A 120 27.31 18.63 -7.15
CA TYR A 120 26.18 18.64 -8.09
C TYR A 120 25.26 17.42 -7.93
N TYR A 121 25.51 16.59 -6.91
CA TYR A 121 24.87 15.30 -6.72
C TYR A 121 23.34 15.44 -6.55
N SER A 122 22.89 16.45 -5.81
CA SER A 122 21.46 16.70 -5.61
C SER A 122 20.74 17.01 -6.92
N LEU A 123 21.37 17.76 -7.82
CA LEU A 123 20.83 18.09 -9.13
C LEU A 123 20.75 16.86 -10.01
N VAL A 124 21.79 16.01 -10.02
CA VAL A 124 21.77 14.75 -10.77
C VAL A 124 20.61 13.89 -10.31
N LYS A 125 20.45 13.69 -8.99
CA LYS A 125 19.35 12.90 -8.43
C LYS A 125 17.98 13.48 -8.79
N GLN A 126 17.82 14.80 -8.74
CA GLN A 126 16.56 15.46 -9.11
C GLN A 126 16.22 15.29 -10.59
N ILE A 127 17.20 15.42 -11.49
CA ILE A 127 17.04 15.20 -12.93
C ILE A 127 16.64 13.74 -13.19
N GLN A 128 17.36 12.77 -12.61
CA GLN A 128 17.07 11.34 -12.77
C GLN A 128 15.68 10.97 -12.26
N ASN A 129 15.32 11.39 -11.05
CA ASN A 129 13.99 11.13 -10.49
C ASN A 129 12.88 11.70 -11.38
N ARG A 130 13.10 12.87 -12.00
CA ARG A 130 12.11 13.45 -12.91
C ARG A 130 12.02 12.66 -14.23
N ILE A 131 13.14 12.23 -14.80
CA ILE A 131 13.16 11.36 -15.99
C ILE A 131 12.40 10.06 -15.69
N GLU A 132 12.70 9.40 -14.57
CA GLU A 132 12.00 8.19 -14.14
C GLU A 132 10.50 8.44 -13.98
N ASN A 133 10.11 9.54 -13.34
CA ASN A 133 8.70 9.89 -13.15
C ASN A 133 7.96 10.13 -14.47
N VAL A 134 8.60 10.78 -15.46
CA VAL A 134 8.00 10.99 -16.79
C VAL A 134 7.89 9.67 -17.57
N LYS A 135 8.81 8.74 -17.34
CA LYS A 135 8.81 7.41 -17.96
C LYS A 135 7.88 6.39 -17.31
N ARG A 136 7.32 6.69 -16.13
CA ARG A 136 6.38 5.79 -15.48
C ARG A 136 5.11 5.69 -16.34
N PRO A 137 4.67 4.49 -16.74
CA PRO A 137 3.37 4.34 -17.37
C PRO A 137 2.29 4.85 -16.40
N SER A 138 1.23 5.46 -16.96
CA SER A 138 0.09 6.00 -16.20
C SER A 138 -0.55 4.96 -15.26
N MET A 139 -0.39 3.67 -15.59
CA MET A 139 -0.78 2.54 -14.75
C MET A 139 0.41 2.03 -13.91
N PRO A 140 0.32 2.03 -12.57
CA PRO A 140 1.38 1.49 -11.73
C PRO A 140 1.50 -0.03 -11.93
N LYS A 141 2.53 -0.46 -12.66
CA LYS A 141 2.96 -1.87 -12.69
C LYS A 141 3.74 -2.15 -11.41
N ILE A 142 3.06 -2.62 -10.37
CA ILE A 142 3.73 -3.13 -9.17
C ILE A 142 4.47 -4.40 -9.57
N ARG A 143 5.80 -4.31 -9.74
CA ARG A 143 6.66 -5.49 -9.76
C ARG A 143 6.71 -6.04 -8.33
N LYS A 144 6.16 -7.24 -8.13
CA LYS A 144 6.32 -7.98 -6.86
C LYS A 144 7.82 -8.10 -6.56
N ARG A 145 8.20 -7.78 -5.32
CA ARG A 145 9.54 -8.06 -4.79
C ARG A 145 9.68 -9.59 -4.77
N ASN A 146 10.69 -10.15 -5.43
CA ASN A 146 11.03 -11.56 -5.24
C ASN A 146 11.32 -11.76 -3.76
N ARG A 147 10.53 -12.61 -3.10
CA ARG A 147 10.70 -12.94 -1.68
C ARG A 147 11.73 -14.06 -1.58
N THR A 148 12.80 -13.81 -0.83
CA THR A 148 13.66 -14.85 -0.28
C THR A 148 12.86 -15.70 0.71
N GLU A 149 13.16 -16.99 0.76
CA GLU A 149 12.37 -18.09 1.35
C GLU A 149 12.18 -18.05 2.87
N ASP A 150 12.69 -17.03 3.56
CA ASP A 150 12.80 -16.99 5.03
C ASP A 150 11.64 -16.25 5.72
N SER A 151 10.41 -16.44 5.24
CA SER A 151 9.23 -15.80 5.82
C SER A 151 8.24 -16.84 6.31
N ASP A 152 8.17 -17.01 7.64
CA ASP A 152 7.19 -17.79 8.43
C ASP A 152 5.74 -17.29 8.25
N THR A 153 5.28 -17.21 7.00
CA THR A 153 3.89 -16.94 6.66
C THR A 153 3.34 -18.17 6.00
N GLU A 154 2.60 -18.99 6.75
CA GLU A 154 1.85 -20.08 6.15
C GLU A 154 0.94 -19.57 5.04
N GLU A 155 1.06 -20.28 3.93
CA GLU A 155 0.56 -20.02 2.61
C GLU A 155 -0.98 -19.90 2.58
N ILE A 156 -1.48 -18.88 1.89
CA ILE A 156 -2.83 -18.96 1.31
C ILE A 156 -2.59 -19.44 -0.12
N PRO A 157 -3.23 -20.54 -0.57
CA PRO A 157 -3.01 -21.11 -1.89
C PRO A 157 -3.05 -20.05 -2.99
N ALA A 158 -2.07 -20.09 -3.89
CA ALA A 158 -1.87 -19.11 -4.95
C ALA A 158 -3.11 -18.95 -5.86
N GLU A 159 -3.96 -19.98 -5.96
CA GLU A 159 -5.16 -20.02 -6.78
C GLU A 159 -6.27 -19.06 -6.30
N GLN A 160 -6.29 -18.65 -5.03
CA GLN A 160 -7.22 -17.63 -4.54
C GLN A 160 -6.66 -16.20 -4.62
N LYS A 161 -5.39 -16.03 -4.98
CA LYS A 161 -4.62 -14.78 -4.83
C LYS A 161 -4.11 -14.21 -6.15
N ALA A 162 -4.91 -14.17 -7.22
CA ALA A 162 -4.69 -13.16 -8.28
C ALA A 162 -5.74 -13.22 -9.39
N ALA A 163 -6.50 -12.13 -9.51
CA ALA A 163 -6.63 -11.53 -10.83
C ALA A 163 -6.46 -10.02 -10.77
N VAL A 164 -7.03 -9.34 -9.77
CA VAL A 164 -6.91 -7.88 -9.65
C VAL A 164 -7.00 -7.50 -8.17
N GLN A 165 -5.88 -7.43 -7.47
CA GLN A 165 -5.83 -6.67 -6.22
C GLN A 165 -5.60 -5.22 -6.61
N ASP A 166 -6.66 -4.41 -6.57
CA ASP A 166 -6.52 -2.96 -6.64
C ASP A 166 -5.85 -2.47 -5.35
N THR A 167 -5.26 -1.28 -5.44
CA THR A 167 -4.77 -0.42 -4.36
C THR A 167 -5.54 -0.70 -3.07
N TYR A 168 -4.89 -1.37 -2.09
CA TYR A 168 -5.45 -1.78 -0.77
C TYR A 168 -6.15 -3.15 -0.67
N GLY A 169 -6.02 -4.06 -1.64
CA GLY A 169 -6.51 -5.44 -1.49
C GLY A 169 -8.02 -5.61 -1.70
N CYS A 170 -8.68 -4.58 -2.23
CA CYS A 170 -10.03 -4.71 -2.77
C CYS A 170 -9.96 -5.39 -4.14
N VAL A 171 -10.76 -6.45 -4.32
CA VAL A 171 -10.89 -7.18 -5.58
C VAL A 171 -12.04 -6.64 -6.44
N ASN A 172 -13.10 -6.12 -5.81
CA ASN A 172 -14.32 -5.65 -6.48
C ASN A 172 -14.67 -4.21 -6.05
N TRP A 173 -13.71 -3.28 -6.18
CA TRP A 173 -13.88 -1.88 -5.78
C TRP A 173 -14.85 -1.09 -6.67
N GLU A 174 -14.72 -1.22 -7.99
CA GLU A 174 -15.55 -0.54 -8.98
C GLU A 174 -16.03 -1.53 -10.04
N LEU A 175 -17.33 -1.83 -10.01
CA LEU A 175 -17.94 -2.69 -11.01
C LEU A 175 -18.33 -1.85 -12.22
N LYS A 176 -17.62 -2.06 -13.33
CA LYS A 176 -17.92 -1.38 -14.61
C LYS A 176 -19.22 -1.86 -15.23
N PHE A 177 -19.58 -3.12 -14.99
CA PHE A 177 -20.72 -3.78 -15.60
C PHE A 177 -21.64 -4.33 -14.52
N MET A 178 -22.95 -4.20 -14.75
CA MET A 178 -23.97 -4.86 -13.95
C MET A 178 -23.90 -6.38 -14.19
N PRO A 179 -24.14 -7.23 -13.17
CA PRO A 179 -24.20 -8.68 -13.36
C PRO A 179 -25.23 -9.07 -14.43
N LEU A 180 -24.92 -10.06 -15.26
CA LEU A 180 -25.75 -10.45 -16.42
C LEU A 180 -27.16 -10.93 -16.04
N ASN A 181 -27.31 -11.46 -14.83
CA ASN A 181 -28.57 -11.92 -14.26
C ASN A 181 -29.40 -10.79 -13.61
N GLU A 182 -28.92 -9.54 -13.67
CA GLU A 182 -29.56 -8.40 -13.03
C GLU A 182 -29.91 -7.32 -14.04
N THR A 183 -31.09 -6.72 -13.88
CA THR A 183 -31.53 -5.53 -14.61
C THR A 183 -31.67 -4.35 -13.63
N LYS A 184 -31.79 -3.13 -14.17
CA LYS A 184 -32.03 -1.94 -13.33
C LYS A 184 -33.31 -2.08 -12.50
N GLU A 185 -34.37 -2.62 -13.10
CA GLU A 185 -35.66 -2.88 -12.44
C GLU A 185 -35.50 -3.93 -11.34
N SER A 186 -34.85 -5.07 -11.63
CA SER A 186 -34.56 -6.11 -10.63
C SER A 186 -33.76 -5.59 -9.43
N GLN A 187 -32.78 -4.70 -9.68
CA GLN A 187 -31.99 -4.07 -8.61
C GLN A 187 -32.84 -3.16 -7.72
N LEU A 188 -33.74 -2.37 -8.31
CA LEU A 188 -34.67 -1.50 -7.57
C LEU A 188 -35.69 -2.33 -6.79
N ASP A 189 -36.25 -3.38 -7.38
CA ASP A 189 -37.21 -4.27 -6.71
C ASP A 189 -36.56 -4.96 -5.50
N LYS A 190 -35.32 -5.42 -5.64
CA LYS A 190 -34.55 -6.02 -4.53
C LYS A 190 -34.18 -5.01 -3.47
N GLN A 191 -33.89 -3.76 -3.85
CA GLN A 191 -33.67 -2.67 -2.89
C GLN A 191 -34.95 -2.37 -2.10
N GLU A 192 -36.10 -2.29 -2.76
CA GLU A 192 -37.38 -2.03 -2.09
C GLU A 192 -37.78 -3.21 -1.19
N ARG A 193 -37.61 -4.45 -1.66
CA ARG A 193 -37.79 -5.66 -0.84
C ARG A 193 -36.91 -5.63 0.41
N MET A 194 -35.66 -5.18 0.29
CA MET A 194 -34.75 -5.02 1.42
C MET A 194 -35.28 -3.97 2.43
N LYS A 195 -35.87 -2.86 1.97
CA LYS A 195 -36.51 -1.86 2.83
C LYS A 195 -37.79 -2.35 3.51
N ILE A 196 -38.51 -3.27 2.88
CA ILE A 196 -39.70 -3.90 3.47
C ILE A 196 -39.26 -4.88 4.56
N ILE A 197 -38.30 -5.76 4.26
CA ILE A 197 -37.82 -6.78 5.20
C ILE A 197 -37.19 -6.15 6.44
N SER A 198 -36.54 -4.98 6.32
CA SER A 198 -35.99 -4.28 7.49
C SER A 198 -37.06 -3.78 8.48
N LYS A 199 -38.33 -3.74 8.06
CA LYS A 199 -39.48 -3.37 8.91
C LYS A 199 -40.27 -4.59 9.40
N THR A 200 -39.98 -5.78 8.90
CA THR A 200 -40.67 -7.03 9.24
C THR A 200 -39.71 -8.03 9.87
N THR A 201 -40.17 -9.26 10.13
CA THR A 201 -39.33 -10.36 10.61
C THR A 201 -38.23 -10.68 9.60
N VAL A 202 -37.00 -10.80 10.10
CA VAL A 202 -35.77 -10.89 9.30
C VAL A 202 -35.38 -12.35 9.10
N ASP A 203 -35.38 -12.84 7.86
CA ASP A 203 -34.63 -14.05 7.49
C ASP A 203 -33.20 -13.66 7.11
N PRO A 204 -32.16 -14.08 7.88
CA PRO A 204 -30.77 -13.75 7.60
C PRO A 204 -30.28 -14.26 6.24
N GLU A 205 -30.81 -15.38 5.75
CA GLU A 205 -30.40 -15.97 4.48
C GLU A 205 -30.91 -15.13 3.31
N GLU A 206 -32.18 -14.76 3.33
CA GLU A 206 -32.78 -13.82 2.37
C GLU A 206 -32.01 -12.50 2.31
N VAL A 207 -31.71 -11.90 3.47
CA VAL A 207 -30.94 -10.64 3.55
C VAL A 207 -29.57 -10.77 2.89
N ASN A 208 -28.83 -11.84 3.19
CA ASN A 208 -27.52 -12.10 2.60
C ASN A 208 -27.59 -12.27 1.07
N ASN A 209 -28.63 -12.95 0.57
CA ASN A 209 -28.85 -13.13 -0.87
C ASN A 209 -29.18 -11.80 -1.56
N LEU A 210 -30.04 -10.98 -0.96
CA LEU A 210 -30.36 -9.64 -1.45
C LEU A 210 -29.12 -8.73 -1.46
N LEU A 211 -28.30 -8.77 -0.42
CA LEU A 211 -27.06 -7.99 -0.32
C LEU A 211 -26.06 -8.35 -1.41
N LYS A 212 -25.90 -9.65 -1.72
CA LYS A 212 -25.01 -10.10 -2.81
C LYS A 212 -25.55 -9.68 -4.17
N ALA A 213 -26.85 -9.89 -4.41
CA ALA A 213 -27.49 -9.53 -5.68
C ALA A 213 -27.41 -8.02 -5.94
N THR A 214 -27.56 -7.19 -4.90
CA THR A 214 -27.57 -5.73 -5.02
C THR A 214 -26.22 -5.07 -4.78
N TYR A 215 -25.13 -5.84 -4.65
CA TYR A 215 -23.79 -5.32 -4.36
C TYR A 215 -23.34 -4.25 -5.35
N PHE A 216 -23.66 -4.43 -6.65
CA PHE A 216 -23.38 -3.45 -7.70
C PHE A 216 -23.92 -2.06 -7.36
N SER A 217 -25.22 -1.98 -6.99
CA SER A 217 -25.89 -0.71 -6.72
C SER A 217 -25.43 -0.11 -5.40
N GLN A 218 -25.26 -0.94 -4.35
CA GLN A 218 -24.68 -0.49 -3.08
C GLN A 218 -23.31 0.17 -3.29
N ARG A 219 -22.41 -0.50 -4.02
CA ARG A 219 -21.06 0.01 -4.27
C ARG A 219 -21.08 1.28 -5.11
N LYS A 220 -22.00 1.39 -6.07
CA LYS A 220 -22.18 2.58 -6.88
C LYS A 220 -22.62 3.78 -6.04
N ASP A 221 -23.59 3.61 -5.14
CA ASP A 221 -24.03 4.68 -4.24
C ASP A 221 -22.91 5.12 -3.30
N ILE A 222 -22.17 4.17 -2.72
CA ILE A 222 -21.02 4.46 -1.86
C ILE A 222 -19.93 5.23 -2.62
N ASN A 223 -19.54 4.75 -3.81
CA ASN A 223 -18.49 5.39 -4.63
C ASN A 223 -18.88 6.78 -5.11
N ASN A 224 -20.18 7.02 -5.36
CA ASN A 224 -20.70 8.32 -5.75
C ASN A 224 -20.85 9.29 -4.57
N GLY A 225 -20.52 8.87 -3.35
CA GLY A 225 -20.55 9.73 -2.17
C GLY A 225 -21.95 9.94 -1.60
N ALA A 226 -22.85 8.96 -1.74
CA ALA A 226 -24.13 9.00 -1.03
C ALA A 226 -23.92 9.20 0.48
N SER A 227 -24.74 10.03 1.10
CA SER A 227 -24.63 10.30 2.53
C SER A 227 -24.94 9.05 3.37
N ILE A 228 -24.40 8.96 4.58
CA ILE A 228 -24.68 7.84 5.50
C ILE A 228 -26.19 7.68 5.71
N LYS A 229 -26.93 8.79 5.86
CA LYS A 229 -28.39 8.77 6.01
C LYS A 229 -29.08 8.10 4.81
N GLN A 230 -28.71 8.49 3.59
CA GLN A 230 -29.26 7.89 2.36
C GLN A 230 -28.88 6.41 2.25
N LEU A 231 -27.65 6.04 2.64
CA LEU A 231 -27.23 4.64 2.63
C LEU A 231 -28.01 3.80 3.65
N CYS A 232 -28.30 4.32 4.85
CA CYS A 232 -29.15 3.63 5.83
C CYS A 232 -30.60 3.49 5.34
N GLU A 233 -31.13 4.49 4.65
CA GLU A 233 -32.49 4.43 4.10
C GLU A 233 -32.58 3.48 2.91
N ASN A 234 -31.60 3.52 2.00
CA ASN A 234 -31.58 2.73 0.78
C ASN A 234 -31.09 1.29 0.97
N TRP A 235 -30.17 1.07 1.90
CA TRP A 235 -29.47 -0.18 2.15
C TRP A 235 -29.44 -0.47 3.67
N PRO A 236 -30.61 -0.74 4.29
CA PRO A 236 -30.75 -0.77 5.75
C PRO A 236 -29.88 -1.81 6.47
N PHE A 237 -29.47 -2.88 5.77
CA PHE A 237 -28.62 -3.92 6.32
C PHE A 237 -27.12 -3.65 6.15
N LEU A 238 -26.70 -2.64 5.36
CA LEU A 238 -25.29 -2.39 5.03
C LEU A 238 -24.41 -2.17 6.28
N PHE A 239 -24.98 -1.53 7.30
CA PHE A 239 -24.32 -1.22 8.57
C PHE A 239 -24.67 -2.21 9.69
N GLN A 240 -25.40 -3.28 9.36
CA GLN A 240 -25.63 -4.40 10.29
C GLN A 240 -24.56 -5.47 10.08
N GLU A 241 -24.35 -6.30 11.08
CA GLU A 241 -23.28 -7.30 11.07
C GLU A 241 -23.30 -8.20 9.82
N VAL A 242 -24.49 -8.68 9.43
CA VAL A 242 -24.70 -9.50 8.23
C VAL A 242 -24.28 -8.75 6.96
N GLY A 243 -24.68 -7.48 6.81
CA GLY A 243 -24.34 -6.67 5.65
C GLY A 243 -22.90 -6.26 5.59
N MET A 244 -22.30 -5.87 6.73
CA MET A 244 -20.87 -5.58 6.81
C MET A 244 -20.05 -6.80 6.38
N CYS A 245 -20.38 -7.99 6.90
CA CYS A 245 -19.68 -9.22 6.55
C CYS A 245 -19.85 -9.57 5.06
N ALA A 246 -21.08 -9.53 4.55
CA ALA A 246 -21.37 -9.85 3.15
C ALA A 246 -20.68 -8.86 2.18
N HIS A 247 -20.81 -7.55 2.44
CA HIS A 247 -20.25 -6.50 1.61
C HIS A 247 -18.71 -6.52 1.64
N PHE A 248 -18.11 -6.69 2.83
CA PHE A 248 -16.66 -6.81 2.98
C PHE A 248 -16.10 -8.01 2.21
N LYS A 249 -16.79 -9.16 2.29
CA LYS A 249 -16.41 -10.37 1.53
C LYS A 249 -16.50 -10.12 0.03
N GLN A 250 -17.54 -9.45 -0.46
CA GLN A 250 -17.65 -9.11 -1.89
C GLN A 250 -16.53 -8.15 -2.32
N LEU A 251 -16.19 -7.17 -1.48
CA LEU A 251 -15.19 -6.16 -1.77
C LEU A 251 -13.76 -6.71 -1.79
N THR A 252 -13.43 -7.61 -0.86
CA THR A 252 -12.04 -8.05 -0.60
C THR A 252 -11.77 -9.53 -0.88
N GLY A 253 -12.82 -10.35 -1.00
CA GLY A 253 -12.72 -11.80 -1.07
C GLY A 253 -12.46 -12.48 0.28
N ILE A 254 -12.39 -11.73 1.38
CA ILE A 254 -12.03 -12.24 2.71
C ILE A 254 -13.27 -12.45 3.57
N TYR A 255 -13.36 -13.60 4.22
CA TYR A 255 -14.36 -13.89 5.25
C TYR A 255 -13.95 -13.21 6.56
N LEU A 256 -14.57 -12.05 6.87
CA LEU A 256 -14.12 -11.16 7.95
C LEU A 256 -14.00 -11.87 9.31
N LYS A 257 -15.09 -12.49 9.78
CA LYS A 257 -15.15 -13.17 11.09
C LYS A 257 -14.14 -14.31 11.18
N GLU A 258 -14.14 -15.20 10.20
CA GLU A 258 -13.23 -16.35 10.15
C GLU A 258 -11.76 -15.91 10.11
N MET A 259 -11.44 -14.88 9.33
CA MET A 259 -10.08 -14.38 9.22
C MET A 259 -9.61 -13.68 10.50
N LEU A 260 -10.51 -12.95 11.17
CA LEU A 260 -10.24 -12.34 12.46
C LEU A 260 -9.94 -13.41 13.51
N LEU A 261 -10.81 -14.41 13.66
CA LEU A 261 -10.65 -15.51 14.63
C LEU A 261 -9.36 -16.30 14.35
N LYS A 262 -9.12 -16.70 13.10
CA LYS A 262 -7.89 -17.40 12.71
C LYS A 262 -6.62 -16.57 12.98
N SER A 263 -6.69 -15.25 12.79
CA SER A 263 -5.57 -14.36 13.08
C SER A 263 -5.34 -14.22 14.59
N LEU A 264 -6.41 -14.21 15.36
CA LEU A 264 -6.38 -14.17 16.82
C LEU A 264 -5.82 -15.48 17.38
N ASP A 265 -6.21 -16.65 16.88
CA ASP A 265 -5.65 -17.93 17.33
C ASP A 265 -4.13 -17.99 17.10
N LYS A 266 -3.68 -17.46 15.95
CA LYS A 266 -2.25 -17.47 15.58
C LYS A 266 -1.41 -16.41 16.30
N LYS A 267 -1.98 -15.24 16.59
CA LYS A 267 -1.21 -14.04 17.04
C LYS A 267 -1.70 -13.43 18.34
N GLY A 268 -2.92 -13.75 18.77
CA GLY A 268 -3.58 -13.25 19.96
C GLY A 268 -2.75 -13.53 21.20
N GLN A 269 -2.27 -14.76 21.39
CA GLN A 269 -1.43 -15.08 22.55
C GLN A 269 -0.13 -14.26 22.57
N ARG A 270 0.52 -14.06 21.42
CA ARG A 270 1.72 -13.23 21.33
C ARG A 270 1.42 -11.76 21.67
N LEU A 271 0.28 -11.26 21.22
CA LEU A 271 -0.19 -9.90 21.51
C LEU A 271 -0.55 -9.73 22.99
N LEU A 272 -1.24 -10.71 23.59
CA LEU A 272 -1.54 -10.76 25.02
C LEU A 272 -0.26 -10.78 25.85
N ASN A 273 0.67 -11.68 25.54
CA ASN A 273 1.95 -11.77 26.23
C ASN A 273 2.72 -10.45 26.14
N PHE A 274 2.72 -9.83 24.96
CA PHE A 274 3.28 -8.49 24.81
C PHE A 274 2.58 -7.53 25.77
N LEU A 275 1.26 -7.34 25.67
CA LEU A 275 0.50 -6.35 26.45
C LEU A 275 0.59 -6.56 27.97
N LYS A 276 0.70 -7.80 28.43
CA LYS A 276 0.84 -8.18 29.86
C LYS A 276 2.26 -8.03 30.42
N THR A 277 3.30 -8.10 29.59
CA THR A 277 4.68 -8.03 30.08
C THR A 277 5.03 -6.60 30.54
N PRO A 278 5.44 -6.41 31.81
CA PRO A 278 5.82 -5.08 32.30
C PRO A 278 7.09 -4.57 31.61
N GLY A 279 7.09 -3.31 31.19
CA GLY A 279 8.23 -2.67 30.52
C GLY A 279 8.11 -1.14 30.49
N ALA A 280 9.25 -0.44 30.40
CA ALA A 280 9.35 1.02 30.55
C ALA A 280 8.53 1.82 29.54
N GLU A 281 8.25 1.28 28.35
CA GLU A 281 7.50 1.95 27.29
C GLU A 281 5.97 1.78 27.38
N LYS A 282 5.46 0.99 28.34
CA LYS A 282 4.04 0.63 28.37
C LYS A 282 3.21 1.54 29.26
N LYS A 283 2.00 1.85 28.79
CA LYS A 283 1.04 2.67 29.55
C LYS A 283 0.58 1.90 30.80
N LYS A 284 0.61 2.57 31.95
CA LYS A 284 0.13 2.06 33.26
C LYS A 284 -1.30 1.51 33.18
N LYS A 285 -2.17 2.15 32.37
CA LYS A 285 -3.55 1.73 32.15
C LYS A 285 -3.66 0.31 31.57
N ALA A 286 -2.83 -0.04 30.57
CA ALA A 286 -2.84 -1.37 29.96
C ALA A 286 -2.46 -2.47 30.97
N LEU A 287 -1.47 -2.21 31.84
CA LEU A 287 -1.07 -3.13 32.91
C LEU A 287 -2.17 -3.28 33.98
N GLN A 288 -2.84 -2.18 34.32
CA GLN A 288 -3.99 -2.22 35.25
C GLN A 288 -5.15 -3.04 34.66
N THR A 289 -5.48 -2.85 33.39
CA THR A 289 -6.51 -3.62 32.69
C THR A 289 -6.13 -5.10 32.62
N ALA A 290 -4.87 -5.43 32.33
CA ALA A 290 -4.38 -6.82 32.36
C ALA A 290 -4.57 -7.48 33.72
N ALA A 291 -4.21 -6.79 34.80
CA ALA A 291 -4.40 -7.30 36.15
C ALA A 291 -5.89 -7.51 36.49
N LYS A 292 -6.78 -6.59 36.08
CA LYS A 292 -8.23 -6.74 36.28
C LYS A 292 -8.77 -7.98 35.57
N LEU A 293 -8.38 -8.19 34.30
CA LEU A 293 -8.84 -9.34 33.51
C LEU A 293 -8.35 -10.67 34.11
N GLU A 294 -7.15 -10.72 34.68
CA GLU A 294 -6.64 -11.92 35.37
C GLU A 294 -7.44 -12.27 36.63
N VAL A 295 -7.87 -11.27 37.41
CA VAL A 295 -8.73 -11.48 38.59
C VAL A 295 -10.10 -12.03 38.19
N VAL A 296 -10.70 -11.49 37.12
CA VAL A 296 -12.00 -11.97 36.62
C VAL A 296 -11.89 -13.40 36.09
N ARG A 297 -10.83 -13.72 35.35
CA ARG A 297 -10.57 -15.07 34.83
C ARG A 297 -10.37 -16.10 35.95
N ALA A 298 -9.84 -15.69 37.10
CA ALA A 298 -9.70 -16.56 38.27
C ALA A 298 -11.03 -16.87 38.98
N GLN A 299 -12.09 -16.11 38.71
CA GLN A 299 -13.41 -16.26 39.34
C GLN A 299 -14.41 -17.04 38.47
N ILE A 300 -14.16 -17.14 37.15
CA ILE A 300 -15.06 -17.76 36.18
C ILE A 300 -14.32 -18.90 35.46
N GLU A 301 -14.59 -20.14 35.89
CA GLU A 301 -14.07 -21.34 35.23
C GLU A 301 -14.75 -21.50 33.85
N GLY A 302 -14.01 -21.23 32.76
CA GLY A 302 -14.40 -21.63 31.40
C GLY A 302 -14.57 -20.53 30.35
N CYS A 303 -14.31 -19.25 30.62
CA CYS A 303 -14.47 -18.20 29.60
C CYS A 303 -13.14 -17.90 28.87
N CYS A 304 -12.92 -18.53 27.71
CA CYS A 304 -11.92 -18.04 26.76
C CYS A 304 -12.56 -16.95 25.89
N GLU A 305 -12.53 -15.71 26.37
CA GLU A 305 -12.86 -14.53 25.56
C GLU A 305 -11.59 -13.78 25.15
N ASP A 306 -10.59 -14.51 24.65
CA ASP A 306 -9.29 -13.95 24.25
C ASP A 306 -9.45 -12.76 23.26
N LEU A 307 -10.53 -12.72 22.47
CA LEU A 307 -10.86 -11.58 21.62
C LEU A 307 -11.19 -10.33 22.44
N LYS A 308 -12.09 -10.45 23.43
CA LYS A 308 -12.49 -9.32 24.29
C LYS A 308 -11.32 -8.84 25.13
N ASP A 309 -10.55 -9.76 25.70
CA ASP A 309 -9.33 -9.44 26.45
C ASP A 309 -8.33 -8.66 25.59
N VAL A 310 -8.07 -9.13 24.37
CA VAL A 310 -7.20 -8.43 23.43
C VAL A 310 -7.75 -7.05 23.09
N VAL A 311 -9.04 -6.91 22.81
CA VAL A 311 -9.65 -5.62 22.46
C VAL A 311 -9.59 -4.64 23.64
N LEU A 312 -9.97 -5.04 24.85
CA LEU A 312 -9.91 -4.21 26.06
C LEU A 312 -8.48 -3.75 26.36
N LEU A 313 -7.51 -4.66 26.23
CA LEU A 313 -6.09 -4.32 26.41
C LEU A 313 -5.58 -3.35 25.33
N LEU A 314 -6.03 -3.50 24.08
CA LEU A 314 -5.69 -2.56 23.00
C LEU A 314 -6.28 -1.17 23.27
N LEU A 315 -7.53 -1.07 23.70
CA LEU A 315 -8.15 0.20 24.07
C LEU A 315 -7.37 0.88 25.18
N ALA A 316 -7.05 0.16 26.26
CA ALA A 316 -6.25 0.67 27.37
C ALA A 316 -4.82 1.07 26.95
N TYR A 317 -4.22 0.34 26.00
CA TYR A 317 -2.90 0.65 25.45
C TYR A 317 -2.91 1.91 24.57
N PHE A 318 -3.94 2.11 23.75
CA PHE A 318 -4.08 3.30 22.92
C PHE A 318 -4.67 4.49 23.65
N ASP A 319 -5.16 4.31 24.88
CA ASP A 319 -5.87 5.32 25.68
C ASP A 319 -7.22 5.71 25.07
N GLU A 320 -7.88 4.73 24.46
CA GLU A 320 -9.23 4.86 23.92
C GLU A 320 -10.26 4.65 25.03
N LYS A 321 -11.41 5.29 24.88
CA LYS A 321 -12.53 5.20 25.82
C LYS A 321 -13.29 3.90 25.62
N GLU A 322 -13.25 3.06 26.64
CA GLU A 322 -13.89 1.75 26.65
C GLU A 322 -15.42 1.86 26.48
N GLU A 323 -16.01 2.91 27.05
CA GLU A 323 -17.47 3.14 27.06
C GLU A 323 -18.03 3.49 25.67
N ILE A 324 -17.17 3.83 24.71
CA ILE A 324 -17.58 4.09 23.31
C ILE A 324 -17.74 2.77 22.55
N MET A 325 -17.00 1.73 22.92
CA MET A 325 -16.94 0.46 22.19
C MET A 325 -17.71 -0.66 22.90
N PHE A 326 -17.81 -0.60 24.23
CA PHE A 326 -18.50 -1.59 25.05
C PHE A 326 -19.63 -0.96 25.86
N HIS A 327 -20.77 -1.64 25.85
CA HIS A 327 -21.88 -1.36 26.75
C HIS A 327 -21.84 -2.35 27.92
N TYR A 328 -21.74 -1.82 29.14
CA TYR A 328 -21.76 -2.61 30.36
C TYR A 328 -23.20 -2.78 30.81
N VAL A 329 -23.63 -4.03 30.94
CA VAL A 329 -24.99 -4.41 31.34
C VAL A 329 -24.90 -5.33 32.53
N GLU A 330 -25.90 -5.31 33.41
CA GLU A 330 -25.98 -6.25 34.52
C GLU A 330 -26.22 -7.68 33.98
N ASP A 331 -25.70 -8.69 34.67
CA ASP A 331 -25.83 -10.10 34.23
C ASP A 331 -27.29 -10.56 34.10
N SER A 332 -28.22 -9.90 34.77
CA SER A 332 -29.66 -10.15 34.70
C SER A 332 -30.40 -9.39 33.59
N CYS A 333 -29.70 -8.54 32.82
CA CYS A 333 -30.31 -7.70 31.80
C CYS A 333 -30.70 -8.53 30.56
N LEU A 334 -31.93 -8.36 30.07
CA LEU A 334 -32.36 -9.04 28.85
C LEU A 334 -31.85 -8.29 27.61
N VAL A 335 -31.65 -9.00 26.50
CA VAL A 335 -31.12 -8.40 25.25
C VAL A 335 -32.00 -7.24 24.78
N GLU A 336 -33.31 -7.36 24.97
CA GLU A 336 -34.30 -6.34 24.63
C GLU A 336 -34.11 -5.05 25.44
N ASP A 337 -33.67 -5.14 26.70
CA ASP A 337 -33.48 -3.98 27.58
C ASP A 337 -32.26 -3.14 27.11
N VAL A 338 -31.25 -3.79 26.54
CA VAL A 338 -30.04 -3.15 26.01
C VAL A 338 -30.31 -2.43 24.68
N GLU A 339 -31.19 -2.99 23.84
CA GLU A 339 -31.58 -2.37 22.57
C GLU A 339 -32.44 -1.12 22.74
N VAL A 340 -33.21 -1.04 23.82
CA VAL A 340 -34.08 0.10 24.13
C VAL A 340 -33.24 1.32 24.50
N ASP A 341 -32.21 1.17 25.33
CA ASP A 341 -31.31 2.26 25.72
C ASP A 341 -30.55 2.87 24.53
N ASN A 342 -30.14 2.04 23.57
CA ASN A 342 -29.49 2.51 22.34
C ASN A 342 -30.39 3.40 21.47
N ARG A 343 -31.70 3.17 21.46
CA ARG A 343 -32.66 4.04 20.73
C ARG A 343 -32.86 5.38 21.42
N TYR A 344 -32.70 5.46 22.74
CA TYR A 344 -32.80 6.72 23.49
C TYR A 344 -31.55 7.59 23.34
N GLN A 345 -30.35 7.00 23.24
CA GLN A 345 -29.10 7.74 23.02
C GLN A 345 -28.90 8.24 21.57
N GLN A 346 -29.58 7.63 20.59
CA GLN A 346 -29.51 8.06 19.18
C GLN A 346 -30.59 9.08 18.77
N ARG A 347 -31.52 9.48 19.66
CA ARG A 347 -32.40 10.61 19.34
C ARG A 347 -31.57 11.90 19.36
N PRO A 348 -31.48 12.67 18.26
CA PRO A 348 -30.95 14.01 18.36
C PRO A 348 -31.81 14.76 19.38
N ALA A 349 -31.16 15.37 20.37
CA ALA A 349 -31.82 16.27 21.30
C ALA A 349 -32.67 17.23 20.47
N SER A 350 -33.99 17.09 20.58
CA SER A 350 -34.93 18.08 20.07
C SER A 350 -34.56 19.38 20.78
N LEU A 351 -33.91 20.29 20.05
CA LEU A 351 -33.73 21.66 20.46
C LEU A 351 -35.13 22.22 20.68
N SER A 352 -35.50 22.31 21.95
CA SER A 352 -36.61 23.10 22.45
C SER A 352 -36.02 24.48 22.77
N VAL A 353 -36.13 25.40 21.81
CA VAL A 353 -36.65 26.78 21.96
C VAL A 353 -37.16 27.21 20.58
#